data_AF-A0A3D4NR91-F1
#
_entry.id   AF-A0A3D4NR91-F1
#
_cell.length_a   1.000
_cell.length_b   1.000
_cell.length_c   1.000
_cell.angle_alpha   90.00
_cell.angle_beta   90.00
_cell.angle_gamma   90.00
#
_symmetry.space_group_name_H-M   'P 1'
#
loop_
_entity.id
_entity.type
_entity.pdbx_description
1 polymer ?
#
loop_
_entity_poly.entity_id
_entity_poly.type
_entity_poly.pdbx_seq_one_letter_code
_entity_poly.pdbx_strand_id
1 'polypeptide(L)' 'SMCLAMNDDVLAPGDRCASSTNRNFEGRQGAGARTHLMSPAM' A
#
# COMPACT_ATOMS: atom_id res chain seq x y z
N SER A 1 -0.87 -10.92 0.94
CA SER A 1 -0.36 -10.05 -0.16
C SER A 1 -1.11 -8.73 -0.16
N MET A 2 -0.37 -7.65 0.06
CA MET A 2 -0.89 -6.30 0.26
C MET A 2 -1.37 -5.63 -1.05
N CYS A 3 -1.16 -6.25 -2.22
CA CYS A 3 -1.55 -5.68 -3.50
C CYS A 3 -3.05 -5.35 -3.57
N LEU A 4 -3.93 -6.14 -2.98
CA LEU A 4 -5.39 -5.91 -2.99
C LEU A 4 -5.97 -5.64 -1.59
N ALA A 5 -5.15 -5.73 -0.53
CA ALA A 5 -5.60 -5.64 0.86
C ALA A 5 -6.80 -6.54 1.21
N MET A 6 -6.87 -7.73 0.59
CA MET A 6 -7.91 -8.73 0.84
C MET A 6 -7.51 -9.76 1.92
N ASN A 7 -6.29 -9.66 2.44
CA ASN A 7 -5.78 -10.50 3.52
C ASN A 7 -5.54 -9.61 4.74
N ASP A 8 -5.17 -10.21 5.87
CA ASP A 8 -4.89 -9.48 7.12
C ASP A 8 -3.72 -8.48 7.02
N ASP A 9 -3.00 -8.46 5.89
CA ASP A 9 -1.97 -7.46 5.55
C ASP A 9 -2.61 -6.11 5.13
N VAL A 10 -3.18 -5.36 6.07
CA VAL A 10 -3.75 -4.02 5.86
C VAL A 10 -3.00 -2.98 6.69
N LEU A 11 -2.68 -1.83 6.07
CA LEU A 11 -2.03 -0.69 6.74
C LEU A 11 -2.99 0.02 7.69
N ALA A 12 -2.48 0.52 8.81
CA ALA A 12 -3.24 1.33 9.74
C ALA A 12 -3.41 2.78 9.23
N PRO A 13 -4.42 3.52 9.71
CA PRO A 13 -4.54 4.93 9.40
C PRO A 13 -3.29 5.72 9.80
N GLY A 14 -2.76 6.53 8.88
CA GLY A 14 -1.53 7.30 9.10
C GLY A 14 -0.24 6.60 8.68
N ASP A 15 -0.27 5.28 8.47
CA ASP A 15 0.90 4.54 8.00
C ASP A 15 1.33 4.99 6.60
N ARG A 16 2.63 4.84 6.33
CA ARG A 16 3.22 5.08 5.01
C ARG A 16 3.87 3.82 4.50
N CYS A 17 3.52 3.44 3.28
CA CYS A 17 4.07 2.28 2.60
C CYS A 17 4.73 2.70 1.29
N ALA A 18 5.73 1.92 0.92
CA ALA A 18 6.59 2.11 -0.22
C ALA A 18 6.43 0.81 -1.05
N SER A 19 5.85 0.92 -2.24
CA SER A 19 5.18 -0.20 -2.93
C SER A 19 5.64 -0.31 -4.38
N SER A 20 5.97 -1.53 -4.81
CA SER A 20 6.30 -1.84 -6.21
C SER A 20 5.07 -2.15 -7.07
N THR A 21 3.87 -1.79 -6.61
CA THR A 21 2.63 -1.93 -7.39
C THR A 21 2.42 -0.72 -8.31
N ASN A 22 1.34 -0.75 -9.07
CA ASN A 22 1.05 0.26 -10.09
C ASN A 22 -0.15 1.13 -9.68
N ARG A 23 -0.65 0.99 -8.45
CA ARG A 23 -1.92 1.59 -8.00
C ARG A 23 -1.84 1.97 -6.52
N ASN A 24 -2.02 3.25 -6.22
CA ASN A 24 -1.95 3.81 -4.86
C ASN A 24 -3.12 4.74 -4.51
N PHE A 25 -4.31 4.49 -5.07
CA PHE A 25 -5.51 5.24 -4.70
C PHE A 25 -5.86 5.05 -3.21
N GLU A 26 -6.55 6.03 -2.63
CA GLU A 26 -6.93 6.03 -1.21
C GLU A 26 -7.71 4.76 -0.81
N GLY A 27 -7.40 4.19 0.35
CA GLY A 27 -8.05 2.98 0.84
C GLY A 27 -7.54 1.68 0.21
N ARG A 28 -6.68 1.73 -0.82
CA ARG A 28 -6.21 0.53 -1.52
C ARG A 28 -5.47 -0.46 -0.63
N GLN A 29 -4.58 0.04 0.22
CA GLN A 29 -3.76 -0.80 1.12
C GLN A 29 -4.14 -0.62 2.60
N GLY A 30 -5.13 0.22 2.88
CA GLY A 30 -5.56 0.61 4.22
C GLY A 30 -6.24 1.98 4.18
N ALA A 31 -7.32 2.14 4.95
CA ALA A 31 -8.03 3.41 5.05
C ALA A 31 -7.16 4.45 5.77
N GLY A 32 -7.01 5.64 5.20
CA GLY A 32 -6.17 6.71 5.76
C GLY A 32 -4.66 6.46 5.68
N ALA A 33 -4.23 5.35 5.06
CA ALA A 33 -2.81 5.08 4.80
C ALA A 33 -2.35 5.75 3.49
N ARG A 34 -1.05 6.04 3.39
CA ARG A 34 -0.44 6.60 2.17
C ARG A 34 0.54 5.63 1.54
N THR A 35 0.37 5.39 0.24
CA THR A 35 1.23 4.48 -0.52
C THR A 35 2.03 5.26 -1.58
N HIS A 36 3.35 5.07 -1.56
CA HIS A 36 4.29 5.62 -2.52
C HIS A 36 4.69 4.55 -3.52
N LEU A 37 4.59 4.84 -4.82
CA LEU A 37 4.98 3.90 -5.87
C LEU A 37 6.46 4.05 -6.19
N MET A 38 7.15 2.93 -6.34
CA MET A 38 8.59 2.90 -6.60
C MET A 38 9.03 1.61 -7.30
N SER A 39 10.19 1.65 -7.96
CA SER A 39 10.83 0.46 -8.52
C SER A 39 11.56 -0.35 -7.44
N PRO A 40 11.71 -1.68 -7.60
CA PRO A 40 12.62 -2.47 -6.77
C PRO A 40 14.04 -1.91 -6.81
N ALA A 41 14.76 -2.07 -5.69
CA ALA A 41 16.21 -1.96 -5.71
C ALA A 41 16.75 -3.23 -6.39
N MET A 42 17.55 -3.06 -7.45
CA MET A 42 18.11 -4.11 -8.29
C MET A 42 18.72 -5.28 -7.50
#